data_AF-A0A2T7WSM2-F1
#
_entry.id   AF-A0A2T7WSM2-F1
#
_cell.length_a   1.000
_cell.length_b   1.000
_cell.length_c   1.000
_cell.angle_alpha   90.00
_cell.angle_beta   90.00
_cell.angle_gamma   90.00
#
_symmetry.space_group_name_H-M   'P 1'
#
loop_
_entity.id
_entity.type
_entity.pdbx_description
1 polymer ?
#
loop_
_entity_poly.entity_id
_entity_poly.type
_entity_poly.pdbx_seq_one_letter_code
_entity_poly.pdbx_strand_id
1 'polypeptide(L)'
;MPKFTRRSSRIATAIALPAAVVAAGLIVSTSSYAAFSSTTSNEGNSWTAGSVQLTDDDAGRALFSVPNAKPGDGGVTCIAVTSTGSLASDVRLYAADARTTAGLSDQLALTVEQGTGGGYGTCTGFTAQSTVFDGRLSGFTGAHSSFATGAATWSPTGTAPESRTFRITWKLAEDAPNTAQGGTATTSFVWEAQNS
;
A
#
# COMPACT_ATOMS: atom_id res chain seq x y z
N MET A 1 -88.84 39.01 41.84
CA MET A 1 -87.49 39.22 42.42
C MET A 1 -87.60 39.04 43.93
N PRO A 2 -86.62 38.45 44.64
CA PRO A 2 -85.46 37.62 44.25
C PRO A 2 -85.61 36.18 44.86
N LYS A 3 -84.74 35.17 44.79
CA LYS A 3 -83.31 34.99 44.50
C LYS A 3 -83.12 33.51 44.09
N PHE A 4 -82.23 33.28 43.14
CA PHE A 4 -81.91 32.01 42.47
C PHE A 4 -81.52 30.82 43.40
N THR A 5 -81.29 29.67 42.77
CA THR A 5 -80.17 28.72 43.02
C THR A 5 -80.45 27.45 43.84
N ARG A 6 -80.42 26.28 43.17
CA ARG A 6 -79.54 25.12 43.46
C ARG A 6 -79.94 23.85 42.70
N ARG A 7 -81.23 23.65 42.34
CA ARG A 7 -81.67 22.40 41.68
C ARG A 7 -81.50 22.40 40.14
N SER A 8 -81.92 23.45 39.45
CA SER A 8 -81.75 23.58 38.00
C SER A 8 -80.30 23.84 37.57
N SER A 9 -79.49 24.45 38.45
CA SER A 9 -78.03 24.54 38.25
C SER A 9 -77.35 23.17 38.30
N ARG A 10 -77.82 22.24 39.14
CA ARG A 10 -77.21 20.89 39.29
C ARG A 10 -77.50 19.96 38.12
N ILE A 11 -78.69 20.04 37.52
CA ILE A 11 -79.03 19.17 36.37
C ILE A 11 -78.41 19.70 35.09
N ALA A 12 -78.39 21.03 34.90
CA ALA A 12 -77.67 21.64 33.78
C ALA A 12 -76.15 21.38 33.86
N THR A 13 -75.53 21.35 35.05
CA THR A 13 -74.12 20.92 35.20
C THR A 13 -73.94 19.41 35.05
N ALA A 14 -74.87 18.57 35.53
CA ALA A 14 -74.73 17.12 35.49
C ALA A 14 -74.76 16.52 34.09
N ILE A 15 -75.39 17.18 33.12
CA ILE A 15 -75.42 16.73 31.72
C ILE A 15 -74.38 17.48 30.87
N ALA A 16 -74.14 18.76 31.15
CA ALA A 16 -73.13 19.54 30.42
C ALA A 16 -71.71 19.00 30.63
N LEU A 17 -71.38 18.48 31.83
CA LEU A 17 -70.07 17.89 32.08
C LEU A 17 -69.79 16.63 31.24
N PRO A 18 -70.60 15.56 31.28
CA PRO A 18 -70.33 14.38 30.47
C PRO A 18 -70.47 14.66 28.97
N ALA A 19 -71.40 15.52 28.55
CA ALA A 19 -71.52 15.89 27.13
C ALA A 19 -70.32 16.72 26.64
N ALA A 20 -69.81 17.65 27.45
CA ALA A 20 -68.58 18.38 27.14
C ALA A 20 -67.34 17.49 27.20
N VAL A 21 -67.29 16.49 28.08
CA VAL A 21 -66.21 15.49 28.15
C VAL A 21 -66.22 14.58 26.93
N VAL A 22 -67.41 14.16 26.47
CA VAL A 22 -67.55 13.35 25.24
C VAL A 22 -67.24 14.19 24.00
N ALA A 23 -67.74 15.42 23.91
CA ALA A 23 -67.45 16.33 22.79
C ALA A 23 -65.98 16.76 22.75
N ALA A 24 -65.35 17.02 23.90
CA ALA A 24 -63.91 17.27 24.00
C ALA A 24 -63.10 16.01 23.66
N GLY A 25 -63.56 14.82 24.05
CA GLY A 25 -62.95 13.55 23.68
C GLY A 25 -62.98 13.26 22.18
N LEU A 26 -64.06 13.65 21.50
CA LEU A 26 -64.21 13.52 20.04
C LEU A 26 -63.37 14.55 19.28
N ILE A 27 -63.16 15.75 19.82
CA ILE A 27 -62.27 16.76 19.22
C ILE A 27 -60.78 16.39 19.42
N VAL A 28 -60.42 15.83 20.58
CA VAL A 28 -59.04 15.35 20.86
C VAL A 28 -58.67 14.10 20.04
N SER A 29 -59.65 13.34 19.53
CA SER A 29 -59.35 12.12 18.77
C SER A 29 -58.97 12.35 17.29
N THR A 30 -58.87 13.59 16.82
CA THR A 30 -58.63 13.89 15.38
C THR A 30 -57.40 14.72 15.07
N SER A 31 -56.46 14.87 16.00
CA SER A 31 -55.17 15.52 15.72
C SER A 31 -54.01 14.68 16.21
N SER A 32 -53.41 13.97 15.26
CA SER A 32 -51.99 13.63 15.10
C SER A 32 -51.09 13.65 16.34
N TYR A 33 -50.33 12.59 16.55
CA TYR A 33 -48.91 12.61 16.18
C TYR A 33 -48.45 11.18 15.92
N ALA A 34 -47.82 11.00 14.77
CA ALA A 34 -47.13 9.76 14.41
C ALA A 34 -46.31 9.28 15.60
N ALA A 35 -46.31 7.97 15.85
CA ALA A 35 -45.26 7.40 16.67
C ALA A 35 -43.92 7.87 16.07
N PHE A 36 -43.15 8.64 16.84
CA PHE A 36 -41.78 8.98 16.49
C PHE A 36 -40.99 7.68 16.47
N SER A 37 -41.02 7.00 15.34
CA SER A 37 -40.06 5.96 15.01
C SER A 37 -39.10 6.59 14.02
N SER A 38 -37.91 6.92 14.50
CA SER A 38 -36.76 7.14 13.65
C SER A 38 -35.96 5.84 13.69
N THR A 39 -36.00 5.10 12.59
CA THR A 39 -34.97 4.11 12.31
C THR A 39 -33.88 4.83 11.52
N THR A 40 -32.70 4.99 12.09
CA THR A 40 -31.51 5.27 11.30
C THR A 40 -30.99 3.91 10.84
N SER A 41 -30.96 3.70 9.53
CA SER A 41 -30.22 2.59 8.94
C SER A 41 -28.83 3.08 8.56
N ASN A 42 -27.81 2.26 8.85
CA ASN A 42 -26.50 2.43 8.22
C ASN A 42 -26.48 1.55 6.97
N GLU A 43 -27.37 1.88 6.03
CA GLU A 43 -27.40 1.27 4.70
C GLU A 43 -26.30 1.93 3.86
N GLY A 44 -25.40 1.11 3.30
CA GLY A 44 -24.25 1.58 2.53
C GLY A 44 -22.90 1.43 3.24
N ASN A 45 -22.84 0.85 4.44
CA ASN A 45 -21.57 0.39 5.02
C ASN A 45 -20.86 -0.55 4.05
N SER A 46 -19.73 -0.10 3.52
CA SER A 46 -18.85 -0.89 2.67
C SER A 46 -17.42 -0.71 3.15
N TRP A 47 -16.72 -1.82 3.29
CA TRP A 47 -15.30 -1.85 3.61
C TRP A 47 -14.58 -2.45 2.41
N THR A 48 -13.79 -1.62 1.74
CA THR A 48 -12.88 -2.08 0.70
C THR A 48 -11.49 -2.19 1.33
N ALA A 49 -10.92 -3.39 1.30
CA ALA A 49 -9.53 -3.56 1.70
C ALA A 49 -8.62 -2.81 0.72
N GLY A 50 -7.66 -2.06 1.25
CA GLY A 50 -6.62 -1.47 0.43
C GLY A 50 -5.63 -2.54 -0.05
N SER A 51 -4.82 -2.20 -1.07
CA SER A 51 -3.86 -3.10 -1.68
C SER A 51 -2.42 -2.62 -1.48
N VAL A 52 -1.48 -3.56 -1.54
CA VAL A 52 -0.06 -3.30 -1.77
C VAL A 52 0.31 -4.00 -3.06
N GLN A 53 0.80 -3.24 -4.04
CA GLN A 53 1.11 -3.76 -5.37
C GLN A 53 2.32 -3.03 -5.94
N LEU A 54 3.30 -3.80 -6.40
CA LEU A 54 4.41 -3.32 -7.21
C LEU A 54 4.29 -3.88 -8.63
N THR A 55 4.77 -3.12 -9.59
CA THR A 55 5.04 -3.56 -10.96
C THR A 55 6.40 -3.04 -11.39
N ASP A 56 7.12 -3.80 -12.21
CA ASP A 56 8.34 -3.35 -12.87
C ASP A 56 8.16 -3.27 -14.40
N ASP A 57 9.19 -2.78 -15.10
CA ASP A 57 9.22 -2.64 -16.56
C ASP A 57 10.10 -3.68 -17.28
N ASP A 58 10.50 -4.77 -16.61
CA ASP A 58 11.37 -5.80 -17.21
C ASP A 58 10.62 -6.89 -17.99
N ALA A 59 9.33 -7.05 -17.73
CA ALA A 59 8.44 -8.07 -18.30
C ALA A 59 8.93 -9.52 -18.09
N GLY A 60 9.55 -9.81 -16.94
CA GLY A 60 10.09 -11.10 -16.54
C GLY A 60 11.45 -11.44 -17.14
N ARG A 61 12.21 -10.45 -17.64
CA ARG A 61 13.51 -10.67 -18.29
C ARG A 61 14.68 -10.45 -17.33
N ALA A 62 15.76 -11.19 -17.55
CA ALA A 62 16.97 -11.03 -16.74
C ALA A 62 17.64 -9.66 -16.98
N LEU A 63 17.96 -8.97 -15.89
CA LEU A 63 18.68 -7.70 -15.89
C LEU A 63 20.08 -7.79 -16.52
N PHE A 64 20.74 -8.93 -16.35
CA PHE A 64 22.05 -9.24 -16.94
C PHE A 64 22.11 -10.70 -17.39
N SER A 65 22.74 -10.95 -18.53
CA SER A 65 23.13 -12.29 -18.98
C SER A 65 24.49 -12.19 -19.68
N VAL A 66 25.55 -12.63 -18.99
CA VAL A 66 26.93 -12.38 -19.40
C VAL A 66 27.71 -13.71 -19.36
N PRO A 67 27.68 -14.50 -20.44
CA PRO A 67 28.20 -15.87 -20.41
C PRO A 67 29.74 -15.97 -20.34
N ASN A 68 30.47 -14.93 -20.73
CA ASN A 68 31.94 -14.96 -20.85
C ASN A 68 32.58 -13.68 -20.27
N ALA A 69 32.18 -13.29 -19.05
CA ALA A 69 32.79 -12.15 -18.37
C ALA A 69 34.27 -12.42 -18.07
N LYS A 70 35.14 -11.45 -18.33
CA LYS A 70 36.56 -11.47 -17.95
C LYS A 70 36.88 -10.32 -16.98
N PRO A 71 38.01 -10.39 -16.24
CA PRO A 71 38.43 -9.30 -15.36
C PRO A 71 38.38 -7.93 -16.05
N GLY A 72 37.81 -6.94 -15.36
CA GLY A 72 37.60 -5.58 -15.88
C GLY A 72 36.27 -5.38 -16.64
N ASP A 73 35.59 -6.45 -17.06
CA ASP A 73 34.25 -6.33 -17.65
C ASP A 73 33.25 -5.79 -16.63
N GLY A 74 32.26 -5.07 -17.11
CA GLY A 74 31.17 -4.56 -16.31
C GLY A 74 29.96 -4.24 -17.16
N GLY A 75 28.87 -3.89 -16.47
CA GLY A 75 27.63 -3.53 -17.11
C GLY A 75 26.78 -2.67 -16.20
N VAL A 76 25.87 -1.94 -16.82
CA VAL A 76 24.89 -1.11 -16.14
C VAL A 76 23.53 -1.36 -16.77
N THR A 77 22.51 -1.46 -15.94
CA THR A 77 21.11 -1.49 -16.38
C THR A 77 20.27 -0.68 -15.42
N CYS A 78 19.14 -0.19 -15.91
CA CYS A 78 18.14 0.45 -15.09
C CYS A 78 16.86 -0.38 -15.12
N ILE A 79 16.02 -0.22 -14.09
CA ILE A 79 14.69 -0.81 -13.98
C ILE A 79 13.81 0.14 -13.19
N ALA A 80 12.61 0.42 -13.68
CA ALA A 80 11.63 1.25 -12.99
C ALA A 80 10.66 0.37 -12.20
N VAL A 81 10.56 0.61 -10.90
CA VAL A 81 9.62 -0.08 -10.01
C VAL A 81 8.54 0.91 -9.58
N THR A 82 7.29 0.55 -9.83
CA THR A 82 6.13 1.41 -9.59
C THR A 82 5.20 0.78 -8.57
N SER A 83 4.95 1.50 -7.47
CA SER A 83 3.88 1.18 -6.54
C SER A 83 2.55 1.71 -7.07
N THR A 84 1.55 0.84 -7.09
CA THR A 84 0.16 1.16 -7.45
C THR A 84 -0.83 0.78 -6.35
N GLY A 85 -0.31 0.35 -5.19
CA GLY A 85 -1.12 0.01 -4.02
C GLY A 85 -1.87 1.22 -3.46
N SER A 86 -2.96 0.96 -2.74
CA SER A 86 -3.76 1.98 -2.06
C SER A 86 -3.47 2.11 -0.56
N LEU A 87 -2.52 1.33 -0.04
CA LEU A 87 -2.04 1.41 1.34
C LEU A 87 -0.60 1.91 1.41
N ALA A 88 -0.29 2.60 2.51
CA ALA A 88 1.09 2.86 2.87
C ALA A 88 1.84 1.52 3.04
N SER A 89 3.07 1.47 2.56
CA SER A 89 3.91 0.27 2.60
C SER A 89 5.38 0.65 2.71
N ASP A 90 6.21 -0.32 3.10
CA ASP A 90 7.65 -0.24 2.98
C ASP A 90 8.11 -1.14 1.84
N VAL A 91 8.92 -0.58 0.94
CA VAL A 91 9.58 -1.35 -0.12
C VAL A 91 11.00 -1.70 0.32
N ARG A 92 11.35 -2.97 0.12
CA ARG A 92 12.69 -3.49 0.37
C ARG A 92 13.20 -4.25 -0.85
N LEU A 93 14.50 -4.13 -1.07
CA LEU A 93 15.23 -4.85 -2.11
C LEU A 93 16.07 -5.96 -1.48
N TYR A 94 15.92 -7.17 -1.97
CA TYR A 94 16.72 -8.32 -1.55
C TYR A 94 17.08 -9.24 -2.72
N ALA A 95 18.00 -10.16 -2.49
CA ALA A 95 18.40 -11.21 -3.39
C ALA A 95 17.63 -12.52 -3.11
N ALA A 96 17.06 -13.12 -4.15
CA ALA A 96 16.54 -14.48 -4.13
C ALA A 96 17.35 -15.39 -5.06
N ASP A 97 17.26 -16.70 -4.86
CA ASP A 97 17.88 -17.73 -5.72
C ASP A 97 19.39 -17.54 -5.97
N ALA A 98 20.08 -16.92 -5.00
CA ALA A 98 21.50 -16.66 -5.10
C ALA A 98 22.30 -17.98 -5.13
N ARG A 99 23.09 -18.17 -6.18
CA ARG A 99 24.00 -19.31 -6.33
C ARG A 99 25.33 -18.82 -6.87
N THR A 100 26.42 -19.35 -6.35
CA THR A 100 27.75 -19.03 -6.85
C THR A 100 28.65 -20.24 -6.83
N THR A 101 29.59 -20.31 -7.76
CA THR A 101 30.67 -21.29 -7.80
C THR A 101 32.00 -20.55 -7.92
N ALA A 102 33.07 -21.20 -7.48
CA ALA A 102 34.44 -20.69 -7.59
C ALA A 102 34.67 -19.28 -6.98
N GLY A 103 33.82 -18.86 -6.03
CA GLY A 103 33.92 -17.55 -5.38
C GLY A 103 33.69 -16.35 -6.31
N LEU A 104 33.05 -16.54 -7.48
CA LEU A 104 32.90 -15.47 -8.47
C LEU A 104 32.10 -14.27 -7.92
N SER A 105 31.10 -14.50 -7.06
CA SER A 105 30.32 -13.42 -6.44
C SER A 105 31.14 -12.51 -5.52
N ASP A 106 32.25 -12.99 -4.94
CA ASP A 106 33.19 -12.15 -4.17
C ASP A 106 34.03 -11.24 -5.07
N GLN A 107 34.12 -11.58 -6.37
CA GLN A 107 34.89 -10.84 -7.36
C GLN A 107 34.04 -9.82 -8.13
N LEU A 108 32.72 -9.87 -7.99
CA LEU A 108 31.80 -8.94 -8.62
C LEU A 108 31.53 -7.76 -7.69
N ALA A 109 32.05 -6.58 -8.03
CA ALA A 109 31.58 -5.33 -7.45
C ALA A 109 30.15 -5.07 -7.91
N LEU A 110 29.31 -4.61 -7.00
CA LEU A 110 27.90 -4.32 -7.20
C LEU A 110 27.56 -2.98 -6.55
N THR A 111 26.98 -2.09 -7.34
CA THR A 111 26.39 -0.83 -6.85
C THR A 111 24.94 -0.78 -7.28
N VAL A 112 24.04 -0.48 -6.34
CA VAL A 112 22.62 -0.28 -6.58
C VAL A 112 22.26 1.13 -6.12
N GLU A 113 21.81 1.95 -7.06
CA GLU A 113 21.39 3.32 -6.81
C GLU A 113 19.90 3.46 -7.08
N GLN A 114 19.18 4.14 -6.19
CA GLN A 114 17.81 4.55 -6.39
C GLN A 114 17.77 5.99 -6.90
N GLY A 115 16.88 6.27 -7.83
CA GLY A 115 16.70 7.60 -8.40
C GLY A 115 15.46 7.71 -9.27
N THR A 116 15.54 8.62 -10.24
CA THR A 116 14.46 8.94 -11.19
C THR A 116 14.98 9.01 -12.62
N GLY A 117 14.10 8.87 -13.60
CA GLY A 117 14.47 8.81 -15.02
C GLY A 117 15.10 7.46 -15.39
N GLY A 118 15.46 7.27 -16.66
CA GLY A 118 15.82 5.93 -17.16
C GLY A 118 14.65 4.96 -17.18
N GLY A 119 14.94 3.68 -17.45
CA GLY A 119 13.97 2.59 -17.46
C GLY A 119 14.65 1.27 -17.81
N TYR A 120 13.88 0.20 -17.96
CA TYR A 120 14.41 -1.13 -18.24
C TYR A 120 15.43 -1.12 -19.39
N GLY A 121 16.63 -1.62 -19.12
CA GLY A 121 17.69 -1.80 -20.11
C GLY A 121 18.36 -0.50 -20.57
N THR A 122 17.97 0.67 -20.06
CA THR A 122 18.64 1.95 -20.37
C THR A 122 18.62 2.93 -19.20
N CYS A 123 19.81 3.41 -18.85
CA CYS A 123 19.97 4.44 -17.82
C CYS A 123 20.04 5.87 -18.38
N THR A 124 19.67 6.08 -19.64
CA THR A 124 19.65 7.43 -20.22
C THR A 124 18.67 8.33 -19.44
N GLY A 125 19.17 9.50 -19.00
CA GLY A 125 18.37 10.44 -18.19
C GLY A 125 18.19 10.01 -16.73
N PHE A 126 18.80 8.90 -16.30
CA PHE A 126 18.79 8.51 -14.89
C PHE A 126 19.55 9.54 -14.04
N THR A 127 18.91 9.96 -12.96
CA THR A 127 19.49 10.83 -11.93
C THR A 127 19.43 10.11 -10.59
N ALA A 128 20.61 9.78 -10.05
CA ALA A 128 20.73 9.14 -8.75
C ALA A 128 20.26 10.08 -7.62
N GLN A 129 19.58 9.51 -6.63
CA GLN A 129 19.12 10.22 -5.44
C GLN A 129 19.72 9.64 -4.16
N SER A 130 19.93 8.33 -4.12
CA SER A 130 20.50 7.61 -2.97
C SER A 130 21.15 6.31 -3.39
N THR A 131 22.19 5.88 -2.68
CA THR A 131 22.80 4.56 -2.84
C THR A 131 22.14 3.56 -1.90
N VAL A 132 21.54 2.51 -2.48
CA VAL A 132 20.89 1.42 -1.73
C VAL A 132 21.92 0.41 -1.25
N PHE A 133 22.91 0.11 -2.10
CA PHE A 133 23.99 -0.80 -1.79
C PHE A 133 25.24 -0.43 -2.59
N ASP A 134 26.41 -0.57 -1.97
CA ASP A 134 27.71 -0.47 -2.63
C ASP A 134 28.68 -1.47 -1.97
N GLY A 135 29.18 -2.42 -2.75
CA GLY A 135 30.01 -3.50 -2.20
C GLY A 135 30.23 -4.64 -3.19
N ARG A 136 30.32 -5.87 -2.67
CA ARG A 136 30.42 -7.10 -3.49
C ARG A 136 29.06 -7.76 -3.62
N LEU A 137 28.84 -8.49 -4.72
CA LEU A 137 27.62 -9.26 -4.92
C LEU A 137 27.38 -10.26 -3.79
N SER A 138 28.43 -10.94 -3.30
CA SER A 138 28.33 -11.84 -2.15
C SER A 138 27.90 -11.14 -0.85
N GLY A 139 28.34 -9.90 -0.64
CA GLY A 139 27.90 -9.08 0.48
C GLY A 139 26.41 -8.76 0.40
N PHE A 140 25.92 -8.42 -0.80
CA PHE A 140 24.49 -8.17 -1.01
C PHE A 140 23.64 -9.41 -0.79
N THR A 141 24.00 -10.54 -1.43
CA THR A 141 23.22 -11.79 -1.34
C THR A 141 23.25 -12.42 0.05
N GLY A 142 24.35 -12.21 0.81
CA GLY A 142 24.47 -12.66 2.19
C GLY A 142 23.69 -11.80 3.19
N ALA A 143 23.67 -10.48 3.00
CA ALA A 143 23.02 -9.55 3.94
C ALA A 143 21.53 -9.32 3.66
N HIS A 144 21.10 -9.41 2.39
CA HIS A 144 19.75 -9.06 1.95
C HIS A 144 19.12 -10.24 1.23
N SER A 145 18.52 -11.18 1.97
CA SER A 145 18.01 -12.45 1.44
C SER A 145 16.50 -12.67 1.60
N SER A 146 15.81 -11.72 2.22
CA SER A 146 14.36 -11.75 2.46
C SER A 146 13.83 -10.34 2.66
N PHE A 147 12.51 -10.16 2.70
CA PHE A 147 11.93 -8.87 3.10
C PHE A 147 12.47 -8.37 4.46
N ALA A 148 12.53 -9.24 5.47
CA ALA A 148 12.95 -8.86 6.82
C ALA A 148 14.38 -8.30 6.89
N THR A 149 15.27 -8.78 6.01
CA THR A 149 16.68 -8.36 5.93
C THR A 149 16.99 -7.48 4.72
N GLY A 150 15.99 -7.20 3.88
CA GLY A 150 16.17 -6.47 2.63
C GLY A 150 16.60 -5.03 2.87
N ALA A 151 17.39 -4.51 1.93
CA ALA A 151 17.80 -3.12 1.92
C ALA A 151 16.57 -2.22 1.78
N ALA A 152 16.42 -1.25 2.69
CA ALA A 152 15.32 -0.28 2.60
C ALA A 152 15.50 0.61 1.36
N THR A 153 14.41 0.88 0.64
CA THR A 153 14.46 1.66 -0.60
C THR A 153 13.59 2.92 -0.50
N TRP A 154 12.27 2.77 -0.43
CA TRP A 154 11.32 3.85 -0.17
C TRP A 154 10.04 3.31 0.46
N SER A 155 9.22 4.22 1.01
CA SER A 155 7.93 3.89 1.61
C SER A 155 6.80 4.59 0.83
N PRO A 156 6.10 3.90 -0.10
CA PRO A 156 4.94 4.46 -0.78
C PRO A 156 3.85 4.89 0.20
N THR A 157 3.17 6.01 -0.07
CA THR A 157 2.05 6.48 0.76
C THR A 157 0.74 5.75 0.46
N GLY A 158 0.62 5.14 -0.73
CA GLY A 158 -0.60 4.50 -1.20
C GLY A 158 -1.69 5.46 -1.68
N THR A 159 -1.39 6.76 -1.82
CA THR A 159 -2.40 7.76 -2.25
C THR A 159 -2.44 7.96 -3.76
N ALA A 160 -1.36 7.66 -4.46
CA ALA A 160 -1.22 7.74 -5.91
C ALA A 160 -0.07 6.82 -6.37
N PRO A 161 0.02 6.49 -7.68
CA PRO A 161 1.16 5.74 -8.18
C PRO A 161 2.49 6.45 -7.94
N GLU A 162 3.46 5.70 -7.41
CA GLU A 162 4.81 6.21 -7.14
C GLU A 162 5.84 5.33 -7.83
N SER A 163 6.73 5.95 -8.61
CA SER A 163 7.79 5.23 -9.32
C SER A 163 9.17 5.61 -8.79
N ARG A 164 10.06 4.62 -8.71
CA ARG A 164 11.50 4.78 -8.47
C ARG A 164 12.25 3.97 -9.50
N THR A 165 13.30 4.54 -10.08
CA THR A 165 14.21 3.81 -10.94
C THR A 165 15.41 3.34 -10.13
N PHE A 166 15.84 2.11 -10.36
CA PHE A 166 17.06 1.55 -9.81
C PHE A 166 18.09 1.39 -10.91
N ARG A 167 19.27 1.98 -10.73
CA ARG A 167 20.45 1.72 -11.56
C ARG A 167 21.30 0.67 -10.86
N ILE A 168 21.49 -0.47 -11.53
CA ILE A 168 22.32 -1.55 -11.05
C ILE A 168 23.56 -1.59 -11.91
N THR A 169 24.72 -1.47 -11.27
CA THR A 169 26.03 -1.52 -11.93
C THR A 169 26.81 -2.69 -11.35
N TRP A 170 27.43 -3.49 -12.23
CA TRP A 170 28.37 -4.51 -11.81
C TRP A 170 29.71 -4.35 -12.53
N LYS A 171 30.78 -4.78 -11.87
CA LYS A 171 32.12 -4.91 -12.47
C LYS A 171 32.82 -6.14 -11.90
N LEU A 172 33.35 -6.99 -12.78
CA LEU A 172 34.28 -8.04 -12.38
C LEU A 172 35.64 -7.40 -12.09
N ALA A 173 36.16 -7.64 -10.89
CA ALA A 173 37.41 -7.04 -10.45
C ALA A 173 38.58 -7.35 -11.41
N GLU A 174 39.44 -6.35 -11.62
CA GLU A 174 40.58 -6.47 -12.53
C GLU A 174 41.63 -7.45 -12.01
N ASP A 175 41.71 -7.62 -10.69
CA ASP A 175 42.58 -8.53 -9.97
C ASP A 175 41.90 -9.87 -9.60
N ALA A 176 40.75 -10.19 -10.21
CA ALA A 176 40.06 -11.45 -9.96
C ALA A 176 41.00 -12.65 -10.21
N PRO A 177 41.18 -13.55 -9.21
CA PRO A 177 42.16 -14.62 -9.30
C PRO A 177 41.72 -15.70 -10.31
N ASN A 178 42.69 -16.44 -10.86
CA ASN A 178 42.41 -17.57 -11.76
C ASN A 178 41.51 -18.66 -11.12
N THR A 179 41.44 -18.72 -9.80
CA THR A 179 40.51 -19.63 -9.09
C THR A 179 39.04 -19.31 -9.36
N ALA A 180 38.70 -18.10 -9.80
CA ALA A 180 37.34 -17.71 -10.19
C ALA A 180 37.01 -18.06 -11.66
N GLN A 181 37.99 -18.50 -12.46
CA GLN A 181 37.79 -18.84 -13.86
C GLN A 181 36.79 -19.99 -14.03
N GLY A 182 35.84 -19.84 -14.96
CA GLY A 182 34.77 -20.83 -15.19
C GLY A 182 33.71 -20.87 -14.09
N GLY A 183 33.82 -20.01 -13.08
CA GLY A 183 32.83 -19.82 -12.05
C GLY A 183 31.54 -19.20 -12.56
N THR A 184 30.50 -19.30 -11.74
CA THR A 184 29.18 -18.72 -11.99
C THR A 184 28.71 -17.93 -10.78
N ALA A 185 27.90 -16.90 -11.03
CA ALA A 185 27.19 -16.17 -9.99
C ALA A 185 25.82 -15.78 -10.55
N THR A 186 24.75 -16.23 -9.90
CA THR A 186 23.37 -15.95 -10.29
C THR A 186 22.61 -15.44 -9.08
N THR A 187 21.70 -14.49 -9.28
CA THR A 187 20.77 -14.02 -8.27
C THR A 187 19.57 -13.37 -8.96
N SER A 188 18.43 -13.38 -8.30
CA SER A 188 17.26 -12.56 -8.64
C SER A 188 17.24 -11.34 -7.71
N PHE A 189 17.07 -10.14 -8.26
CA PHE A 189 16.80 -8.94 -7.45
C PHE A 189 15.29 -8.84 -7.28
N VAL A 190 14.83 -8.76 -6.03
CA VAL A 190 13.40 -8.73 -5.68
C VAL A 190 13.09 -7.45 -4.94
N TRP A 191 12.17 -6.67 -5.50
CA TRP A 191 11.51 -5.59 -4.80
C TRP A 191 10.19 -6.11 -4.25
N GLU A 192 10.02 -6.05 -2.94
CA GLU A 192 8.80 -6.44 -2.27
C GLU A 192 8.29 -5.27 -1.44
N ALA A 193 6.99 -5.04 -1.50
CA ALA A 193 6.30 -4.08 -0.66
C ALA A 193 5.47 -4.84 0.38
N GLN A 194 5.60 -4.45 1.66
CA GLN A 194 4.67 -4.91 2.70
C GLN A 194 4.02 -3.72 3.39
N ASN A 195 2.72 -3.82 3.63
CA ASN A 195 1.97 -2.88 4.44
C ASN A 195 2.31 -3.13 5.93
N SER A 196 2.36 -2.05 6.71
CA SER A 196 2.46 -2.10 8.17
C SER A 196 1.08 -2.03 8.84
#